data_AF-A0A2W6BD82-F1
#
_entry.id   AF-A0A2W6BD82-F1
#
_cell.length_a   1.000
_cell.length_b   1.000
_cell.length_c   1.000
_cell.angle_alpha   90.00
_cell.angle_beta   90.00
_cell.angle_gamma   90.00
#
_symmetry.space_group_name_H-M   'P 1'
#
loop_
_entity.id
_entity.type
_entity.pdbx_description
1 polymer ?
#
loop_
_entity_poly.entity_id
_entity_poly.type
_entity_poly.pdbx_seq_one_letter_code
_entity_poly.pdbx_strand_id
1 'polypeptide(L)'
;MEDWQQWQLRADEVAAALDREVDELEQRFLTEAADPTFRTFWPRFRDLKDRVRTAPAIKLDAKLDLERRLRQIGSRAYKSQEGAYAQSSGRKDELLGSITELRNRIESTSGPRELRVLRRDLDGLRERFDGAASLVPADRQAVWESWRDANNMAWDRLNGLWNENETFLRGILDEARQQLEQGQGSRVHNAVSRFFDALKTSEAKQSSVNAMKAEADGMRRDAETARREAETVRREAETVRREAETSRRHEARHEERRAADRESSQPPQQVPPLESWRAEVTRNQEGIGRLALEVEDLERQCQQSRSILDQAMVRGNLVDKRRKLAELERTNRTLSQRIEQAEESPLISTR
;
A
#
# COMPACT_ATOMS: atom_id res chain seq x y z
N MET A 1 97.01 -35.38 4.19
CA MET A 1 96.45 -34.96 5.49
C MET A 1 95.73 -33.60 5.44
N GLU A 2 96.05 -32.73 4.47
CA GLU A 2 95.39 -31.42 4.30
C GLU A 2 93.89 -31.52 3.91
N ASP A 3 93.48 -32.55 3.15
CA ASP A 3 92.08 -32.70 2.69
C ASP A 3 91.06 -32.91 3.82
N TRP A 4 91.43 -33.60 4.90
CA TRP A 4 90.54 -33.81 6.06
C TRP A 4 90.29 -32.50 6.83
N GLN A 5 91.32 -31.67 6.98
CA GLN A 5 91.19 -30.38 7.67
C GLN A 5 90.32 -29.42 6.86
N GLN A 6 90.46 -29.40 5.53
CA GLN A 6 89.61 -28.59 4.66
C GLN A 6 88.14 -29.06 4.70
N TRP A 7 87.90 -30.37 4.75
CA TRP A 7 86.55 -30.91 4.91
C TRP A 7 85.94 -30.50 6.25
N GLN A 8 86.72 -30.56 7.34
CA GLN A 8 86.29 -30.17 8.67
C GLN A 8 85.96 -28.68 8.77
N LEU A 9 86.76 -27.81 8.14
CA LEU A 9 86.47 -26.37 8.07
C LEU A 9 85.17 -26.10 7.31
N ARG A 10 84.97 -26.73 6.14
CA ARG A 10 83.72 -26.60 5.37
C ARG A 10 82.51 -27.13 6.15
N ALA A 11 82.67 -28.22 6.89
CA ALA A 11 81.64 -28.77 7.77
C ALA A 11 81.22 -27.77 8.85
N ASP A 12 82.20 -27.14 9.51
CA ASP A 12 81.97 -26.18 10.58
C ASP A 12 81.36 -24.87 10.02
N GLU A 13 81.76 -24.43 8.81
CA GLU A 13 81.16 -23.30 8.09
C GLU A 13 79.68 -23.55 7.74
N VAL A 14 79.34 -24.73 7.22
CA VAL A 14 77.95 -25.11 6.90
C VAL A 14 77.11 -25.18 8.17
N ALA A 15 77.64 -25.75 9.25
CA ALA A 15 76.96 -25.78 10.55
C ALA A 15 76.68 -24.36 11.07
N ALA A 16 77.66 -23.46 11.02
CA ALA A 16 77.51 -22.07 11.45
C ALA A 16 76.54 -21.26 10.58
N ALA A 17 76.45 -21.57 9.28
CA ALA A 17 75.44 -20.96 8.40
C ALA A 17 74.03 -21.42 8.76
N LEU A 18 73.82 -22.73 8.94
CA LEU A 18 72.52 -23.27 9.33
C LEU A 18 72.07 -22.79 10.72
N ASP A 19 73.00 -22.67 11.67
CA ASP A 19 72.71 -22.15 13.01
C ASP A 19 72.22 -20.69 12.97
N ARG A 20 72.86 -19.83 12.17
CA ARG A 20 72.40 -18.45 11.93
C ARG A 20 71.01 -18.41 11.30
N GLU A 21 70.70 -19.30 10.35
CA GLU A 21 69.36 -19.35 9.76
C GLU A 21 68.30 -19.84 10.76
N VAL A 22 68.66 -20.74 11.68
CA VAL A 22 67.78 -21.15 12.79
C VAL A 22 67.54 -19.98 13.74
N ASP A 23 68.57 -19.21 14.08
CA ASP A 23 68.47 -18.00 14.90
C ASP A 23 67.58 -16.95 14.23
N GLU A 24 67.77 -16.70 12.94
CA GLU A 24 66.94 -15.78 12.16
C GLU A 24 65.48 -16.23 12.12
N LEU A 25 65.23 -17.54 11.94
CA LEU A 25 63.89 -18.09 11.96
C LEU A 25 63.24 -17.94 13.35
N GLU A 26 64.00 -18.15 14.42
CA GLU A 26 63.54 -17.98 15.80
C GLU A 26 63.25 -16.50 16.12
N GLN A 27 64.13 -15.58 15.74
CA GLN A 27 63.92 -14.14 15.90
C GLN A 27 62.70 -13.65 15.12
N ARG A 28 62.54 -14.11 13.87
CA ARG A 28 61.35 -13.81 13.07
C ARG A 28 60.09 -14.38 13.71
N PHE A 29 60.12 -15.61 14.21
CA PHE A 29 58.98 -16.17 14.93
C PHE A 29 58.57 -15.32 16.14
N LEU A 30 59.54 -14.79 16.91
CA LEU A 30 59.25 -13.93 18.06
C LEU A 30 58.75 -12.54 17.65
N THR A 31 59.19 -12.01 16.51
CA THR A 31 58.84 -10.65 16.05
C THR A 31 57.56 -10.62 15.21
N GLU A 32 57.36 -11.63 14.36
CA GLU A 32 56.21 -11.83 13.46
C GLU A 32 55.06 -12.60 14.13
N ALA A 33 55.04 -12.72 15.46
CA ALA A 33 53.92 -13.30 16.22
C ALA A 33 52.55 -12.65 15.92
N ALA A 34 52.54 -11.58 15.11
CA ALA A 34 51.35 -10.95 14.54
C ALA A 34 50.73 -11.69 13.34
N ASP A 35 51.39 -12.65 12.68
CA ASP A 35 50.74 -13.52 11.66
C ASP A 35 50.21 -14.82 12.31
N PRO A 36 48.94 -14.87 12.73
CA PRO A 36 48.36 -16.08 13.35
C PRO A 36 48.31 -17.26 12.39
N THR A 37 48.46 -17.03 11.07
CA THR A 37 48.35 -18.09 10.06
C THR A 37 49.67 -18.80 9.79
N PHE A 38 50.81 -18.24 10.25
CA PHE A 38 52.15 -18.80 10.04
C PHE A 38 52.44 -19.14 8.57
N ARG A 39 51.85 -18.40 7.62
CA ARG A 39 51.90 -18.74 6.18
C ARG A 39 53.31 -18.63 5.62
N THR A 40 54.08 -17.66 6.09
CA THR A 40 55.49 -17.45 5.70
C THR A 40 56.46 -18.32 6.48
N PHE A 41 56.11 -18.66 7.74
CA PHE A 41 56.93 -19.43 8.65
C PHE A 41 57.07 -20.90 8.23
N TRP A 42 55.96 -21.59 7.95
CA TRP A 42 55.98 -23.04 7.72
C TRP A 42 56.80 -23.47 6.50
N PRO A 43 56.74 -22.80 5.33
CA PRO A 43 57.59 -23.14 4.19
C PRO A 43 59.09 -23.03 4.52
N ARG A 44 59.50 -21.94 5.19
CA ARG A 44 60.89 -21.70 5.60
C ARG A 44 61.36 -22.70 6.64
N PHE A 45 60.52 -23.01 7.63
CA PHE A 45 60.81 -24.01 8.64
C PHE A 45 61.05 -25.40 8.03
N ARG A 46 60.21 -25.80 7.05
CA ARG A 46 60.36 -27.09 6.36
C ARG A 46 61.65 -27.13 5.53
N ASP A 47 61.91 -26.09 4.73
CA ASP A 47 63.14 -25.97 3.94
C ASP A 47 64.40 -26.08 4.81
N LEU A 48 64.46 -25.29 5.89
CA LEU A 48 65.58 -25.31 6.82
C LEU A 48 65.75 -26.68 7.52
N LYS A 49 64.64 -27.31 7.91
CA LYS A 49 64.65 -28.66 8.49
C LYS A 49 65.18 -29.71 7.51
N ASP A 50 64.78 -29.64 6.25
CA ASP A 50 65.24 -30.57 5.21
C ASP A 50 66.73 -30.35 4.89
N ARG A 51 67.19 -29.09 4.88
CA ARG A 51 68.61 -28.75 4.71
C ARG A 51 69.47 -29.24 5.88
N VAL A 52 69.04 -29.07 7.13
CA VAL A 52 69.74 -29.63 8.30
C VAL A 52 69.80 -31.16 8.21
N ARG A 53 68.72 -31.81 7.77
CA ARG A 53 68.66 -33.27 7.63
C ARG A 53 69.57 -33.80 6.52
N THR A 54 69.68 -33.09 5.40
CA THR A 54 70.42 -33.54 4.21
C THR A 54 71.87 -33.05 4.15
N ALA A 55 72.28 -32.14 5.04
CA ALA A 55 73.65 -31.63 5.12
C ALA A 55 74.68 -32.77 5.28
N PRO A 56 75.50 -33.07 4.25
CA PRO A 56 76.32 -34.27 4.20
C PRO A 56 77.64 -34.16 4.98
N ALA A 57 78.00 -32.98 5.49
CA ALA A 57 79.33 -32.72 6.05
C ALA A 57 79.35 -32.27 7.52
N ILE A 58 78.21 -32.00 8.16
CA ILE A 58 78.22 -31.46 9.52
C ILE A 58 78.50 -32.55 10.57
N LYS A 59 79.22 -32.19 11.65
CA LYS A 59 79.42 -33.06 12.82
C LYS A 59 78.06 -33.53 13.35
N LEU A 60 78.00 -34.80 13.77
CA LEU A 60 76.75 -35.42 14.26
C LEU A 60 76.14 -34.63 15.44
N ASP A 61 76.97 -34.18 16.38
CA ASP A 61 76.48 -33.44 17.55
C ASP A 61 75.83 -32.11 17.16
N ALA A 62 76.49 -31.33 16.29
CA ALA A 62 75.95 -30.07 15.77
C ALA A 62 74.62 -30.29 15.04
N LYS A 63 74.51 -31.37 14.27
CA LYS A 63 73.27 -31.75 13.59
C LYS A 63 72.14 -32.05 14.58
N LEU A 64 72.41 -32.87 15.60
CA LEU A 64 71.42 -33.24 16.62
C LEU A 64 70.95 -32.02 17.42
N ASP A 65 71.85 -31.08 17.71
CA ASP A 65 71.51 -29.84 18.40
C ASP A 65 70.62 -28.93 17.52
N LEU A 66 70.98 -28.72 16.24
CA LEU A 66 70.13 -27.98 15.29
C LEU A 66 68.74 -28.62 15.14
N GLU A 67 68.67 -29.95 15.03
CA GLU A 67 67.40 -30.68 14.97
C GLU A 67 66.58 -30.56 16.27
N ARG A 68 67.24 -30.51 17.44
CA ARG A 68 66.57 -30.28 18.73
C ARG A 68 65.98 -28.87 18.78
N ARG A 69 66.75 -27.86 18.38
CA ARG A 69 66.32 -26.45 18.31
C ARG A 69 65.14 -26.27 17.35
N LEU A 70 65.24 -26.82 16.14
CA LEU A 70 64.14 -26.81 15.17
C LEU A 70 62.89 -27.51 15.70
N ARG A 71 63.02 -28.66 16.39
CA ARG A 71 61.87 -29.31 17.04
C ARG A 71 61.22 -28.41 18.10
N GLN A 72 62.02 -27.70 18.91
CA GLN A 72 61.50 -26.76 19.91
C GLN A 72 60.81 -25.55 19.27
N ILE A 73 61.39 -24.96 18.22
CA ILE A 73 60.79 -23.87 17.45
C ILE A 73 59.47 -24.32 16.82
N GLY A 74 59.46 -25.48 16.14
CA GLY A 74 58.25 -26.03 15.52
C GLY A 74 57.15 -26.36 16.53
N SER A 75 57.50 -26.90 17.71
CA SER A 75 56.53 -27.17 18.79
C SER A 75 55.94 -25.88 19.35
N ARG A 76 56.76 -24.84 19.58
CA ARG A 76 56.27 -23.52 20.02
C ARG A 76 55.37 -22.88 18.97
N ALA A 77 55.76 -22.92 17.70
CA ALA A 77 54.96 -22.40 16.60
C ALA A 77 53.62 -23.11 16.46
N TYR A 78 53.61 -24.45 16.59
CA TYR A 78 52.37 -25.21 16.55
C TYR A 78 51.43 -24.86 17.71
N LYS A 79 51.94 -24.77 18.95
CA LYS A 79 51.15 -24.35 20.11
C LYS A 79 50.63 -22.92 19.97
N SER A 80 51.44 -22.00 19.43
CA SER A 80 51.03 -20.62 19.16
C SER A 80 49.95 -20.56 18.09
N GLN A 81 50.09 -21.36 17.03
CA GLN A 81 49.09 -21.50 15.98
C GLN A 81 47.79 -22.03 16.57
N GLU A 82 47.81 -23.15 17.28
CA GLU A 82 46.64 -23.74 17.95
C GLU A 82 45.93 -22.72 18.86
N GLY A 83 46.69 -21.96 19.66
CA GLY A 83 46.15 -20.87 20.48
C GLY A 83 45.48 -19.77 19.67
N ALA A 84 46.08 -19.37 18.54
CA ALA A 84 45.49 -18.38 17.64
C ALA A 84 44.21 -18.88 16.96
N TYR A 85 44.15 -20.15 16.55
CA TYR A 85 42.93 -20.78 16.02
C TYR A 85 41.83 -20.86 17.09
N ALA A 86 42.16 -21.22 18.33
CA ALA A 86 41.19 -21.25 19.43
C ALA A 86 40.62 -19.85 19.72
N GLN A 87 41.48 -18.82 19.73
CA GLN A 87 41.04 -17.43 19.88
C GLN A 87 40.18 -16.96 18.70
N SER A 88 40.58 -17.29 17.46
CA SER A 88 39.80 -17.01 16.25
C SER A 88 38.42 -17.66 16.32
N SER A 89 38.35 -18.93 16.72
CA SER A 89 37.08 -19.67 16.85
C SER A 89 36.19 -19.03 17.92
N GLY A 90 36.71 -18.74 19.12
CA GLY A 90 35.94 -18.11 20.17
C GLY A 90 35.41 -16.72 19.76
N ARG A 91 36.23 -15.95 19.04
CA ARG A 91 35.80 -14.64 18.52
C ARG A 91 34.77 -14.75 17.41
N LYS A 92 34.91 -15.73 16.52
CA LYS A 92 33.90 -16.06 15.52
C LYS A 92 32.57 -16.38 16.17
N ASP A 93 32.56 -17.22 17.20
CA ASP A 93 31.32 -17.61 17.89
C ASP A 93 30.65 -16.41 18.57
N GLU A 94 31.42 -15.50 19.18
CA GLU A 94 30.91 -14.22 19.72
C GLU A 94 30.26 -13.35 18.62
N LEU A 95 30.93 -13.20 17.48
CA LEU A 95 30.43 -12.39 16.36
C LEU A 95 29.18 -13.03 15.73
N LEU A 96 29.18 -14.35 15.52
CA LEU A 96 28.02 -15.08 15.02
C LEU A 96 26.84 -15.03 16.00
N GLY A 97 27.10 -15.09 17.31
CA GLY A 97 26.08 -14.88 18.34
C GLY A 97 25.45 -13.49 18.23
N SER A 98 26.30 -12.45 18.15
CA SER A 98 25.85 -11.05 18.01
C SER A 98 25.04 -10.82 16.72
N ILE A 99 25.48 -11.39 15.59
CA ILE A 99 24.77 -11.33 14.31
C ILE A 99 23.41 -12.04 14.41
N THR A 100 23.38 -13.21 15.05
CA THR A 100 22.14 -13.99 15.27
C THR A 100 21.14 -13.22 16.11
N GLU A 101 21.58 -12.56 17.20
CA GLU A 101 20.73 -11.71 18.02
C GLU A 101 20.16 -10.53 17.23
N LEU A 102 21.00 -9.82 16.45
CA LEU A 102 20.53 -8.73 15.59
C LEU A 102 19.54 -9.24 14.53
N ARG A 103 19.78 -10.41 13.94
CA ARG A 103 18.87 -11.04 12.99
C ARG A 103 17.49 -11.30 13.59
N ASN A 104 17.43 -11.88 14.80
CA ASN A 104 16.16 -12.13 15.50
C ASN A 104 15.43 -10.81 15.84
N ARG A 105 16.18 -9.76 16.19
CA ARG A 105 15.63 -8.41 16.39
C ARG A 105 15.08 -7.82 15.09
N ILE A 106 15.79 -7.98 13.97
CA ILE A 106 15.34 -7.53 12.64
C ILE A 106 14.02 -8.20 12.27
N GLU A 107 13.90 -9.51 12.51
CA GLU A 107 12.69 -10.29 12.19
C GLU A 107 11.47 -9.82 12.98
N SER A 108 11.65 -9.54 14.27
CA SER A 108 10.58 -9.09 15.17
C SER A 108 10.24 -7.60 15.03
N THR A 109 11.07 -6.82 14.35
CA THR A 109 10.86 -5.37 14.20
C THR A 109 9.82 -5.06 13.13
N SER A 110 8.87 -4.21 13.47
CA SER A 110 7.83 -3.69 12.56
C SER A 110 8.04 -2.21 12.19
N GLY A 111 9.01 -1.53 12.80
CA GLY A 111 9.28 -0.12 12.60
C GLY A 111 10.45 0.16 11.65
N PRO A 112 10.28 0.96 10.58
CA PRO A 112 11.38 1.37 9.70
C PRO A 112 12.53 2.09 10.41
N ARG A 113 12.22 2.90 11.43
CA ARG A 113 13.21 3.63 12.24
C ARG A 113 14.09 2.68 13.06
N GLU A 114 13.48 1.67 13.68
CA GLU A 114 14.21 0.67 14.47
C GLU A 114 15.10 -0.20 13.59
N LEU A 115 14.63 -0.59 12.40
CA LEU A 115 15.46 -1.30 11.41
C LEU A 115 16.69 -0.50 11.00
N ARG A 116 16.59 0.83 10.85
CA ARG A 116 17.76 1.69 10.56
C ARG A 116 18.76 1.72 11.71
N VAL A 117 18.30 1.66 12.96
CA VAL A 117 19.18 1.54 14.13
C VAL A 117 19.88 0.18 14.12
N LEU A 118 19.14 -0.92 13.93
CA LEU A 118 19.71 -2.27 13.84
C LEU A 118 20.73 -2.41 12.70
N ARG A 119 20.52 -1.73 11.58
CA ARG A 119 21.49 -1.68 10.48
C ARG A 119 22.77 -0.94 10.86
N ARG A 120 22.66 0.16 11.61
CA ARG A 120 23.85 0.83 12.17
C ARG A 120 24.59 -0.08 13.15
N ASP A 121 23.87 -0.87 13.94
CA ASP A 121 24.47 -1.87 14.84
C ASP A 121 25.23 -2.94 14.02
N LEU A 122 24.67 -3.41 12.90
CA LEU A 122 25.36 -4.30 11.95
C LEU A 122 26.62 -3.66 11.34
N ASP A 123 26.57 -2.37 10.99
CA ASP A 123 27.74 -1.65 10.49
C ASP A 123 28.83 -1.55 11.58
N GLY A 124 28.45 -1.32 12.84
CA GLY A 124 29.37 -1.35 13.98
C GLY A 124 29.97 -2.74 14.22
N LEU A 125 29.21 -3.82 14.04
CA LEU A 125 29.76 -5.18 14.07
C LEU A 125 30.76 -5.43 12.93
N ARG A 126 30.50 -4.88 11.74
CA ARG A 126 31.44 -4.97 10.62
C ARG A 126 32.75 -4.24 10.93
N GLU A 127 32.69 -3.05 11.52
CA GLU A 127 33.90 -2.33 11.94
C GLU A 127 34.68 -3.11 12.99
N ARG A 128 33.99 -3.74 13.97
CA ARG A 128 34.63 -4.63 14.95
C ARG A 128 35.27 -5.86 14.29
N PHE A 129 34.68 -6.38 13.23
CA PHE A 129 35.20 -7.50 12.45
C PHE A 129 36.43 -7.11 11.61
N ASP A 130 36.39 -5.95 10.96
CA ASP A 130 37.48 -5.47 10.09
C ASP A 130 38.68 -4.93 10.90
N GLY A 131 38.44 -4.42 12.11
CA GLY A 131 39.47 -3.84 12.98
C GLY A 131 40.08 -4.78 14.04
N ALA A 132 39.47 -5.92 14.34
CA ALA A 132 39.98 -6.84 15.36
C ALA A 132 41.14 -7.72 14.85
N ALA A 133 41.89 -8.28 15.80
CA ALA A 133 42.94 -9.27 15.56
C ALA A 133 42.47 -10.35 14.56
N SER A 134 43.35 -10.68 13.62
CA SER A 134 43.06 -11.45 12.41
C SER A 134 42.34 -12.78 12.72
N LEU A 135 41.04 -12.83 12.42
CA LEU A 135 40.33 -14.08 12.24
C LEU A 135 41.02 -14.91 11.17
N VAL A 136 41.11 -16.22 11.38
CA VAL A 136 41.57 -17.14 10.36
C VAL A 136 40.66 -16.99 9.12
N PRO A 137 41.19 -17.05 7.88
CA PRO A 137 40.40 -16.78 6.67
C PRO A 137 39.09 -17.57 6.54
N ALA A 138 39.06 -18.83 7.01
CA ALA A 138 37.84 -19.64 7.01
C ALA A 138 36.77 -19.09 7.97
N ASP A 139 37.18 -18.70 9.18
CA ASP A 139 36.28 -18.09 10.17
C ASP A 139 35.81 -16.71 9.71
N ARG A 140 36.71 -15.94 9.10
CA ARG A 140 36.40 -14.64 8.50
C ARG A 140 35.29 -14.76 7.45
N GLN A 141 35.39 -15.76 6.57
CA GLN A 141 34.39 -16.00 5.53
C GLN A 141 33.02 -16.34 6.14
N ALA A 142 32.98 -17.22 7.15
CA ALA A 142 31.73 -17.60 7.81
C ALA A 142 31.03 -16.41 8.48
N VAL A 143 31.79 -15.57 9.20
CA VAL A 143 31.25 -14.34 9.82
C VAL A 143 30.76 -13.36 8.75
N TRP A 144 31.52 -13.20 7.66
CA TRP A 144 31.16 -12.31 6.56
C TRP A 144 29.85 -12.73 5.86
N GLU A 145 29.69 -14.02 5.57
CA GLU A 145 28.46 -14.56 4.98
C GLU A 145 27.26 -14.33 5.90
N SER A 146 27.40 -14.65 7.19
CA SER A 146 26.34 -14.44 8.18
C SER A 146 25.96 -12.96 8.32
N TRP A 147 26.94 -12.06 8.36
CA TRP A 147 26.70 -10.61 8.40
C TRP A 147 26.00 -10.12 7.14
N ARG A 148 26.44 -10.57 5.96
CA ARG A 148 25.85 -10.20 4.67
C ARG A 148 24.38 -10.62 4.60
N ASP A 149 24.09 -11.84 5.04
CA ASP A 149 22.72 -12.37 5.07
C ASP A 149 21.83 -11.56 6.02
N ALA A 150 22.32 -11.24 7.23
CA ALA A 150 21.59 -10.40 8.18
C ALA A 150 21.34 -8.97 7.64
N ASN A 151 22.33 -8.38 6.97
CA ASN A 151 22.19 -7.06 6.35
C ASN A 151 21.20 -7.07 5.16
N ASN A 152 21.23 -8.11 4.32
CA ASN A 152 20.25 -8.29 3.25
C ASN A 152 18.83 -8.45 3.81
N MET A 153 18.66 -9.27 4.84
CA MET A 153 17.39 -9.44 5.53
C MET A 153 16.85 -8.12 6.09
N ALA A 154 17.73 -7.29 6.67
CA ALA A 154 17.33 -5.96 7.16
C ALA A 154 16.81 -5.05 6.04
N TRP A 155 17.47 -5.09 4.87
CA TRP A 155 17.04 -4.35 3.69
C TRP A 155 15.72 -4.86 3.12
N ASP A 156 15.56 -6.16 2.98
CA ASP A 156 14.33 -6.77 2.47
C ASP A 156 13.16 -6.46 3.39
N ARG A 157 13.36 -6.54 4.71
CA ARG A 157 12.34 -6.17 5.69
C ARG A 157 11.97 -4.69 5.61
N LEU A 158 12.96 -3.80 5.48
CA LEU A 158 12.72 -2.36 5.34
C LEU A 158 11.95 -2.03 4.07
N ASN A 159 12.30 -2.67 2.95
CA ASN A 159 11.60 -2.54 1.68
C ASN A 159 10.16 -3.06 1.78
N GLY A 160 9.95 -4.19 2.48
CA GLY A 160 8.63 -4.73 2.78
C GLY A 160 7.76 -3.72 3.52
N LEU A 161 8.24 -3.17 4.63
CA LEU A 161 7.52 -2.15 5.40
C LEU A 161 7.21 -0.88 4.60
N TRP A 162 8.15 -0.42 3.76
CA TRP A 162 7.89 0.71 2.88
C TRP A 162 6.79 0.43 1.85
N ASN A 163 6.77 -0.78 1.28
CA ASN A 163 5.73 -1.18 0.33
C ASN A 163 4.37 -1.32 1.04
N GLU A 164 4.32 -1.91 2.23
CA GLU A 164 3.11 -2.00 3.05
C GLU A 164 2.55 -0.62 3.39
N ASN A 165 3.41 0.30 3.84
CA ASN A 165 3.03 1.69 4.11
C ASN A 165 2.55 2.40 2.85
N GLU A 166 3.20 2.18 1.71
CA GLU A 166 2.75 2.75 0.44
C GLU A 166 1.38 2.22 0.03
N THR A 167 1.13 0.92 0.13
CA THR A 167 -0.19 0.32 -0.15
C THR A 167 -1.26 0.88 0.78
N PHE A 168 -0.96 1.00 2.08
CA PHE A 168 -1.87 1.59 3.05
C PHE A 168 -2.23 3.04 2.70
N LEU A 169 -1.22 3.86 2.41
CA LEU A 169 -1.42 5.27 2.06
C LEU A 169 -2.20 5.44 0.75
N ARG A 170 -1.89 4.62 -0.28
CA ARG A 170 -2.64 4.58 -1.53
C ARG A 170 -4.10 4.19 -1.30
N GLY A 171 -4.37 3.22 -0.42
CA GLY A 171 -5.74 2.85 -0.06
C GLY A 171 -6.57 4.00 0.51
N ILE A 172 -5.96 4.90 1.30
CA ILE A 172 -6.65 6.11 1.79
C ILE A 172 -6.96 7.08 0.64
N LEU A 173 -6.05 7.22 -0.33
CA LEU A 173 -6.25 8.08 -1.49
C LEU A 173 -7.28 7.50 -2.47
N ASP A 174 -7.30 6.19 -2.67
CA ASP A 174 -8.32 5.52 -3.47
C ASP A 174 -9.71 5.67 -2.83
N GLU A 175 -9.82 5.60 -1.50
CA GLU A 175 -11.06 5.94 -0.78
C GLU A 175 -11.46 7.40 -1.05
N ALA A 176 -10.52 8.35 -0.95
CA ALA A 176 -10.78 9.77 -1.25
C ALA A 176 -11.27 9.97 -2.69
N ARG A 177 -10.67 9.27 -3.67
CA ARG A 177 -11.07 9.32 -5.08
C ARG A 177 -12.49 8.78 -5.28
N GLN A 178 -12.84 7.65 -4.65
CA GLN A 178 -14.21 7.12 -4.70
C GLN A 178 -15.22 8.09 -4.09
N GLN A 179 -14.87 8.78 -3.00
CA GLN A 179 -15.75 9.82 -2.42
C GLN A 179 -15.92 11.02 -3.35
N LEU A 180 -14.87 11.39 -4.10
CA LEU A 180 -14.93 12.46 -5.09
C LEU A 180 -15.86 12.11 -6.26
N GLU A 181 -15.74 10.88 -6.78
CA GLU A 181 -16.64 10.36 -7.84
C GLU A 181 -18.11 10.33 -7.40
N GLN A 182 -18.38 10.13 -6.12
CA GLN A 182 -19.72 10.19 -5.53
C GLN A 182 -20.22 11.63 -5.25
N GLY A 183 -19.43 12.66 -5.56
CA GLY A 183 -19.75 14.06 -5.29
C GLY A 183 -19.69 14.45 -3.80
N GLN A 184 -19.04 13.64 -2.96
CA GLN A 184 -19.01 13.82 -1.50
C GLN A 184 -17.77 14.62 -1.06
N GLY A 185 -17.67 15.88 -1.50
CA GLY A 185 -16.47 16.70 -1.29
C GLY A 185 -16.01 16.87 0.17
N SER A 186 -16.92 16.88 1.14
CA SER A 186 -16.55 16.93 2.57
C SER A 186 -15.82 15.66 3.03
N ARG A 187 -16.19 14.49 2.51
CA ARG A 187 -15.52 13.22 2.83
C ARG A 187 -14.15 13.13 2.17
N VAL A 188 -13.98 13.71 0.99
CA VAL A 188 -12.67 13.84 0.33
C VAL A 188 -11.69 14.60 1.22
N HIS A 189 -12.08 15.77 1.75
CA HIS A 189 -11.23 16.53 2.67
C HIS A 189 -10.84 15.75 3.93
N ASN A 190 -11.78 14.99 4.51
CA ASN A 190 -11.51 14.15 5.67
C ASN A 190 -10.53 13.01 5.34
N ALA A 191 -10.70 12.35 4.21
CA ALA A 191 -9.80 11.29 3.75
C ALA A 191 -8.39 11.82 3.44
N VAL A 192 -8.28 12.97 2.77
CA VAL A 192 -6.99 13.64 2.52
C VAL A 192 -6.32 14.05 3.84
N SER A 193 -7.07 14.54 4.82
CA SER A 193 -6.52 14.88 6.14
C SER A 193 -5.97 13.64 6.86
N ARG A 194 -6.75 12.54 6.85
CA ARG A 194 -6.29 11.23 7.36
C ARG A 194 -5.02 10.74 6.65
N PHE A 195 -4.92 10.92 5.34
CA PHE A 195 -3.71 10.57 4.59
C PHE A 195 -2.49 11.34 5.10
N PHE A 196 -2.61 12.66 5.29
CA PHE A 196 -1.49 13.47 5.80
C PHE A 196 -1.13 13.13 7.25
N ASP A 197 -2.10 12.74 8.08
CA ASP A 197 -1.82 12.28 9.44
C ASP A 197 -1.12 10.91 9.45
N ALA A 198 -1.59 9.96 8.63
CA ALA A 198 -0.93 8.67 8.43
C ALA A 198 0.50 8.84 7.91
N LEU A 199 0.71 9.78 6.99
CA LEU A 199 2.02 10.07 6.41
C LEU A 199 3.05 10.59 7.43
N LYS A 200 2.61 11.18 8.55
CA LYS A 200 3.53 11.62 9.62
C LYS A 200 4.12 10.44 10.39
N THR A 201 3.38 9.33 10.48
CA THR A 201 3.79 8.14 11.24
C THR A 201 4.37 7.05 10.35
N SER A 202 3.99 7.01 9.07
CA SER A 202 4.42 6.00 8.12
C SER A 202 5.60 6.48 7.28
N GLU A 203 6.73 5.77 7.36
CA GLU A 203 7.85 5.97 6.44
C GLU A 203 7.61 5.18 5.14
N ALA A 204 7.76 5.83 4.00
CA ALA A 204 7.68 5.22 2.68
C ALA A 204 8.75 5.82 1.74
N LYS A 205 8.87 5.27 0.53
CA LYS A 205 9.82 5.78 -0.47
C LYS A 205 9.51 7.23 -0.81
N GLN A 206 10.53 8.10 -0.76
CA GLN A 206 10.36 9.55 -0.94
C GLN A 206 9.68 9.92 -2.27
N SER A 207 10.02 9.23 -3.37
CA SER A 207 9.40 9.44 -4.68
C SER A 207 7.91 9.13 -4.66
N SER A 208 7.52 8.01 -4.05
CA SER A 208 6.11 7.61 -3.90
C SER A 208 5.36 8.61 -3.02
N VAL A 209 5.96 9.06 -1.93
CA VAL A 209 5.37 10.09 -1.04
C VAL A 209 5.12 11.39 -1.79
N ASN A 210 6.08 11.87 -2.59
CA ASN A 210 5.91 13.11 -3.34
C ASN A 210 4.78 12.99 -4.39
N ALA A 211 4.68 11.84 -5.07
CA ALA A 211 3.60 11.57 -6.01
C ALA A 211 2.23 11.55 -5.32
N MET A 212 2.12 10.82 -4.19
CA MET A 212 0.88 10.73 -3.41
C MET A 212 0.45 12.09 -2.83
N LYS A 213 1.40 12.93 -2.40
CA LYS A 213 1.10 14.30 -1.95
C LYS A 213 0.51 15.15 -3.08
N ALA A 214 1.11 15.11 -4.26
CA ALA A 214 0.61 15.84 -5.42
C ALA A 214 -0.80 15.38 -5.82
N GLU A 215 -1.06 14.07 -5.73
CA GLU A 215 -2.38 13.49 -5.98
C GLU A 215 -3.41 13.95 -4.93
N ALA A 216 -3.06 13.90 -3.65
CA ALA A 216 -3.92 14.37 -2.55
C ALA A 216 -4.29 15.85 -2.69
N ASP A 217 -3.32 16.70 -3.06
CA ASP A 217 -3.55 18.11 -3.34
C ASP A 217 -4.43 18.34 -4.57
N GLY A 218 -4.29 17.50 -5.60
CA GLY A 218 -5.18 17.47 -6.76
C GLY A 218 -6.63 17.20 -6.37
N MET A 219 -6.88 16.07 -5.68
CA MET A 219 -8.22 15.69 -5.21
C MET A 219 -8.86 16.75 -4.32
N ARG A 220 -8.07 17.45 -3.51
CA ARG A 220 -8.56 18.57 -2.70
C ARG A 220 -9.08 19.73 -3.58
N ARG A 221 -8.36 20.10 -4.63
CA ARG A 221 -8.79 21.16 -5.57
C ARG A 221 -10.02 20.74 -6.36
N ASP A 222 -10.09 19.48 -6.76
CA ASP A 222 -11.23 18.94 -7.49
C ASP A 222 -12.48 18.93 -6.61
N ALA A 223 -12.36 18.53 -5.33
CA ALA A 223 -13.45 18.60 -4.36
C ALA A 223 -13.94 20.03 -4.12
N GLU A 224 -13.03 21.01 -4.05
CA GLU A 224 -13.39 22.43 -3.94
C GLU A 224 -14.12 22.94 -5.18
N THR A 225 -13.70 22.50 -6.38
CA THR A 225 -14.34 22.85 -7.66
C THR A 225 -15.74 22.25 -7.74
N ALA A 226 -15.89 20.95 -7.49
CA ALA A 226 -17.17 20.26 -7.47
C ALA A 226 -18.14 20.88 -6.45
N ARG A 227 -17.63 21.33 -5.29
CA ARG A 227 -18.45 22.05 -4.29
C ARG A 227 -18.97 23.38 -4.83
N ARG A 228 -18.13 24.16 -5.52
CA ARG A 228 -18.55 25.43 -6.12
C ARG A 228 -19.60 25.21 -7.22
N GLU A 229 -19.40 24.20 -8.06
CA GLU A 229 -20.36 23.83 -9.10
C GLU A 229 -21.69 23.36 -8.51
N ALA A 230 -21.67 22.56 -7.45
CA ALA A 230 -22.88 22.16 -6.74
C ALA A 230 -23.62 23.38 -6.13
N GLU A 231 -22.88 24.38 -5.65
CA GLU A 231 -23.46 25.62 -5.14
C GLU A 231 -24.06 26.49 -6.24
N THR A 232 -23.42 26.59 -7.42
CA THR A 232 -23.99 27.30 -8.57
C THR A 232 -25.27 26.63 -9.06
N VAL A 233 -25.25 25.30 -9.24
CA VAL A 233 -26.44 24.52 -9.64
C VAL A 233 -27.57 24.69 -8.61
N ARG A 234 -27.26 24.69 -7.31
CA ARG A 234 -28.25 24.94 -6.27
C ARG A 234 -28.89 26.32 -6.39
N ARG A 235 -28.07 27.37 -6.62
CA ARG A 235 -28.58 28.74 -6.79
C ARG A 235 -29.46 28.85 -8.03
N GLU A 236 -29.05 28.23 -9.14
CA GLU A 236 -29.85 28.17 -10.38
C GLU A 236 -31.16 27.40 -10.18
N ALA A 237 -31.14 26.28 -9.43
CA ALA A 237 -32.36 25.55 -9.10
C ALA A 237 -33.31 26.39 -8.21
N GLU A 238 -32.76 27.18 -7.29
CA GLU A 238 -33.55 28.11 -6.47
C GLU A 238 -34.15 29.27 -7.30
N THR A 239 -33.43 29.80 -8.30
CA THR A 239 -33.98 30.83 -9.21
C THR A 239 -35.09 30.26 -10.09
N VAL A 240 -34.88 29.09 -10.71
CA VAL A 240 -35.89 28.40 -11.52
C VAL A 240 -37.14 28.08 -10.68
N ARG A 241 -36.96 27.65 -9.42
CA ARG A 241 -38.08 27.41 -8.51
C ARG A 241 -38.88 28.68 -8.24
N ARG A 242 -38.22 29.82 -8.02
CA ARG A 242 -38.90 31.12 -7.82
C ARG A 242 -39.63 31.57 -9.08
N GLU A 243 -39.00 31.47 -10.24
CA GLU A 243 -39.63 31.80 -11.53
C GLU A 243 -40.87 30.93 -11.77
N ALA A 244 -40.78 29.62 -11.57
CA ALA A 244 -41.92 28.72 -11.68
C ALA A 244 -43.06 29.07 -10.70
N GLU A 245 -42.73 29.49 -9.48
CA GLU A 245 -43.73 29.96 -8.51
C GLU A 245 -44.39 31.27 -8.96
N THR A 246 -43.62 32.21 -9.53
CA THR A 246 -44.19 33.46 -10.08
C THR A 246 -45.09 33.19 -11.27
N SER A 247 -44.69 32.31 -12.21
CA SER A 247 -45.52 31.91 -13.35
C SER A 247 -46.82 31.27 -12.91
N ARG A 248 -46.79 30.35 -11.93
CA ARG A 248 -48.02 29.78 -11.35
C ARG A 248 -48.93 30.83 -10.73
N ARG A 249 -48.38 31.84 -10.04
CA ARG A 249 -49.18 32.95 -9.50
C ARG A 249 -49.80 33.80 -10.60
N HIS A 250 -49.07 34.04 -11.69
CA HIS A 250 -49.59 34.78 -12.85
C HIS A 250 -50.70 34.00 -13.57
N GLU A 251 -50.49 32.70 -13.80
CA GLU A 251 -51.51 31.81 -14.37
C GLU A 251 -52.76 31.76 -13.49
N ALA A 252 -52.61 31.58 -12.17
CA ALA A 252 -53.74 31.58 -11.25
C ALA A 252 -54.54 32.89 -11.30
N ARG A 253 -53.87 34.05 -11.35
CA ARG A 253 -54.53 35.35 -11.51
C ARG A 253 -55.24 35.49 -12.85
N HIS A 254 -54.67 34.92 -13.92
CA HIS A 254 -55.27 34.96 -15.24
C HIS A 254 -56.49 34.03 -15.32
N GLU A 255 -56.42 32.86 -14.69
CA GLU A 255 -57.55 31.94 -14.52
C GLU A 255 -58.67 32.60 -13.70
N GLU A 256 -58.34 33.29 -12.60
CA GLU A 256 -59.29 34.02 -11.77
C GLU A 256 -59.99 35.15 -12.55
N ARG A 257 -59.26 35.89 -13.39
CA ARG A 257 -59.85 36.87 -14.32
C ARG A 257 -60.79 36.22 -15.34
N ARG A 258 -60.38 35.09 -15.94
CA ARG A 258 -61.24 34.34 -16.87
C ARG A 258 -62.48 33.77 -16.19
N ALA A 259 -62.38 33.37 -14.92
CA ALA A 259 -63.51 32.92 -14.12
C ALA A 259 -64.49 34.06 -13.85
N ALA A 260 -63.99 35.25 -13.46
CA ALA A 260 -64.81 36.44 -13.27
C ALA A 260 -65.50 36.90 -14.57
N ASP A 261 -64.80 36.85 -15.71
CA ASP A 261 -65.39 37.17 -17.02
C ASP A 261 -66.46 36.13 -17.43
N ARG A 262 -66.27 34.84 -17.10
CA ARG A 262 -67.28 33.79 -17.33
C ARG A 262 -68.52 33.95 -16.44
N GLU A 263 -68.38 34.41 -15.21
CA GLU A 263 -69.52 34.72 -14.33
C GLU A 263 -70.34 35.92 -14.84
N SER A 264 -69.69 36.92 -15.47
CA SER A 264 -70.38 38.08 -16.05
C SER A 264 -71.15 37.80 -17.36
N SER A 265 -70.82 36.68 -18.03
CA SER A 265 -71.35 36.32 -19.36
C SER A 265 -72.19 35.04 -19.35
N GLN A 266 -72.71 34.62 -18.18
CA GLN A 266 -73.63 33.48 -18.12
C GLN A 266 -75.06 33.91 -18.55
N PRO A 267 -75.54 33.53 -19.76
CA PRO A 267 -76.98 33.52 -20.02
C PRO A 267 -77.65 32.52 -19.05
N PRO A 268 -78.94 32.69 -18.73
CA PRO A 268 -79.65 31.78 -17.83
C PRO A 268 -79.47 30.35 -18.35
N GLN A 269 -78.89 29.49 -17.52
CA GLN A 269 -78.63 28.10 -17.84
C GLN A 269 -79.94 27.45 -18.31
N GLN A 270 -80.07 27.28 -19.62
CA GLN A 270 -81.01 26.32 -20.16
C GLN A 270 -80.53 24.96 -19.66
N VAL A 271 -81.32 24.35 -18.78
CA VAL A 271 -81.09 23.00 -18.32
C VAL A 271 -80.94 22.14 -19.58
N PRO A 272 -79.77 21.53 -19.82
CA PRO A 272 -79.59 20.69 -20.99
C PRO A 272 -80.68 19.63 -20.97
N PRO A 273 -81.34 19.34 -22.11
CA PRO A 273 -82.36 18.31 -22.15
C PRO A 273 -81.77 17.00 -21.61
N LEU A 274 -82.58 16.23 -20.86
CA LEU A 274 -82.17 14.99 -20.18
C LEU A 274 -81.37 14.05 -21.11
N GLU A 275 -81.72 14.04 -22.40
CA GLU A 275 -81.02 13.29 -23.46
C GLU A 275 -79.55 13.70 -23.64
N SER A 276 -79.22 14.99 -23.48
CA SER A 276 -77.85 15.49 -23.53
C SER A 276 -77.01 14.95 -22.38
N TRP A 277 -77.58 14.89 -21.16
CA TRP A 277 -76.88 14.30 -20.01
C TRP A 277 -76.67 12.80 -20.18
N ARG A 278 -77.68 12.09 -20.69
CA ARG A 278 -77.54 10.65 -21.01
C ARG A 278 -76.44 10.43 -22.06
N ALA A 279 -76.41 11.22 -23.13
CA ALA A 279 -75.36 11.14 -24.15
C ALA A 279 -73.96 11.49 -23.61
N GLU A 280 -73.87 12.38 -22.62
CA GLU A 280 -72.62 12.72 -21.94
C GLU A 280 -72.16 11.63 -20.98
N VAL A 281 -73.09 10.99 -20.24
CA VAL A 281 -72.81 9.80 -19.42
C VAL A 281 -72.25 8.66 -20.28
N THR A 282 -72.88 8.36 -21.43
CA THR A 282 -72.36 7.33 -22.35
C THR A 282 -70.95 7.65 -22.84
N ARG A 283 -70.69 8.89 -23.26
CA ARG A 283 -69.34 9.33 -23.67
C ARG A 283 -68.32 9.25 -22.54
N ASN A 284 -68.73 9.60 -21.32
CA ASN A 284 -67.87 9.48 -20.15
C ASN A 284 -67.58 8.02 -19.81
N GLN A 285 -68.56 7.13 -19.91
CA GLN A 285 -68.36 5.68 -19.71
C GLN A 285 -67.36 5.11 -20.73
N GLU A 286 -67.46 5.48 -22.02
CA GLU A 286 -66.48 5.11 -23.04
C GLU A 286 -65.08 5.70 -22.76
N GLY A 287 -65.02 6.95 -22.29
CA GLY A 287 -63.78 7.59 -21.87
C GLY A 287 -63.12 6.91 -20.67
N ILE A 288 -63.92 6.55 -19.66
CA ILE A 288 -63.50 5.80 -18.46
C ILE A 288 -62.95 4.43 -18.88
N GLY A 289 -63.65 3.69 -19.75
CA GLY A 289 -63.18 2.40 -20.25
C GLY A 289 -61.84 2.49 -20.96
N ARG A 290 -61.65 3.49 -21.85
CA ARG A 290 -60.36 3.70 -22.52
C ARG A 290 -59.24 4.07 -21.55
N LEU A 291 -59.48 5.01 -20.64
CA LEU A 291 -58.46 5.43 -19.66
C LEU A 291 -58.09 4.31 -18.69
N ALA A 292 -59.05 3.47 -18.28
CA ALA A 292 -58.78 2.33 -17.42
C ALA A 292 -57.82 1.33 -18.10
N LEU A 293 -58.03 1.03 -19.39
CA LEU A 293 -57.12 0.19 -20.17
C LEU A 293 -55.73 0.81 -20.33
N GLU A 294 -55.64 2.13 -20.58
CA GLU A 294 -54.35 2.83 -20.66
C GLU A 294 -53.60 2.83 -19.32
N VAL A 295 -54.31 3.01 -18.20
CA VAL A 295 -53.75 2.94 -16.84
C VAL A 295 -53.19 1.54 -16.58
N GLU A 296 -53.93 0.49 -16.92
CA GLU A 296 -53.48 -0.89 -16.77
C GLU A 296 -52.25 -1.19 -17.63
N ASP A 297 -52.21 -0.70 -18.87
CA ASP A 297 -51.05 -0.88 -19.76
C ASP A 297 -49.80 -0.16 -19.22
N LEU A 298 -49.95 1.08 -18.74
CA LEU A 298 -48.85 1.83 -18.11
C LEU A 298 -48.37 1.16 -16.81
N GLU A 299 -49.25 0.54 -16.05
CA GLU A 299 -48.88 -0.26 -14.87
C GLU A 299 -48.04 -1.49 -15.27
N ARG A 300 -48.46 -2.21 -16.32
CA ARG A 300 -47.69 -3.33 -16.88
C ARG A 300 -46.33 -2.87 -17.39
N GLN A 301 -46.25 -1.74 -18.12
CA GLN A 301 -45.00 -1.17 -18.58
C GLN A 301 -44.08 -0.79 -17.39
N CYS A 302 -44.62 -0.17 -16.35
CA CYS A 302 -43.86 0.22 -15.16
C CYS A 302 -43.26 -0.98 -14.40
N GLN A 303 -43.96 -2.13 -14.41
CA GLN A 303 -43.47 -3.39 -13.83
C GLN A 303 -42.41 -4.07 -14.71
N GLN A 304 -42.46 -3.86 -16.03
CA GLN A 304 -41.54 -4.48 -16.99
C GLN A 304 -40.26 -3.66 -17.24
N SER A 305 -40.27 -2.35 -16.96
CA SER A 305 -39.10 -1.48 -17.13
C SER A 305 -37.95 -1.87 -16.20
N ARG A 306 -36.77 -2.16 -16.79
CA ARG A 306 -35.52 -2.47 -16.05
C ARG A 306 -34.73 -1.23 -15.66
N SER A 307 -35.00 -0.09 -16.29
CA SER A 307 -34.33 1.19 -16.05
C SER A 307 -35.11 2.02 -15.03
N ILE A 308 -34.41 2.59 -14.05
CA ILE A 308 -34.98 3.49 -13.03
C ILE A 308 -35.55 4.75 -13.68
N LEU A 309 -34.90 5.27 -14.72
CA LEU A 309 -35.33 6.47 -15.43
C LEU A 309 -36.64 6.21 -16.19
N ASP A 310 -36.71 5.10 -16.93
CA ASP A 310 -37.92 4.71 -17.67
C ASP A 310 -39.08 4.47 -16.70
N GLN A 311 -38.80 3.84 -15.56
CA GLN A 311 -39.81 3.62 -14.53
C GLN A 311 -40.35 4.93 -13.95
N ALA A 312 -39.50 5.94 -13.75
CA ALA A 312 -39.92 7.26 -13.27
C ALA A 312 -40.82 7.98 -14.29
N MET A 313 -40.48 7.93 -15.58
CA MET A 313 -41.29 8.53 -16.64
C MET A 313 -42.67 7.87 -16.77
N VAL A 314 -42.72 6.53 -16.79
CA VAL A 314 -43.98 5.79 -16.89
C VAL A 314 -44.86 6.05 -15.66
N ARG A 315 -44.28 6.18 -14.46
CA ARG A 315 -45.03 6.56 -13.25
C ARG A 315 -45.64 7.95 -13.34
N GLY A 316 -44.93 8.92 -13.94
CA GLY A 316 -45.47 10.26 -14.18
C GLY A 316 -46.74 10.21 -15.03
N ASN A 317 -46.66 9.54 -16.18
CA ASN A 317 -47.82 9.36 -17.08
C ASN A 317 -48.97 8.61 -16.41
N LEU A 318 -48.66 7.58 -15.61
CA LEU A 318 -49.64 6.80 -14.87
C LEU A 318 -50.43 7.66 -13.86
N VAL A 319 -49.75 8.54 -13.12
CA VAL A 319 -50.40 9.44 -12.16
C VAL A 319 -51.35 10.40 -12.87
N ASP A 320 -50.94 10.98 -14.00
CA ASP A 320 -51.78 11.88 -14.77
C ASP A 320 -53.02 11.18 -15.34
N LYS A 321 -52.88 9.95 -15.84
CA LYS A 321 -53.98 9.15 -16.38
C LYS A 321 -54.96 8.73 -15.29
N ARG A 322 -54.46 8.26 -14.13
CA ARG A 322 -55.29 7.95 -12.95
C ARG A 322 -56.05 9.17 -12.44
N ARG A 323 -55.43 10.36 -12.44
CA ARG A 323 -56.10 11.61 -12.07
C ARG A 323 -57.26 11.93 -13.02
N LYS A 324 -57.04 11.83 -14.34
CA LYS A 324 -58.08 12.05 -15.36
C LYS A 324 -59.21 11.03 -15.27
N LEU A 325 -58.89 9.76 -15.02
CA LEU A 325 -59.87 8.69 -14.81
C LEU A 325 -60.77 9.02 -13.62
N ALA A 326 -60.18 9.36 -12.47
CA ALA A 326 -60.93 9.72 -11.27
C ALA A 326 -61.81 10.97 -11.44
N GLU A 327 -61.36 11.94 -12.25
CA GLU A 327 -62.14 13.13 -12.60
C GLU A 327 -63.37 12.76 -13.45
N LEU A 328 -63.20 11.96 -14.50
CA LEU A 328 -64.31 11.48 -15.33
C LEU A 328 -65.30 10.61 -14.55
N GLU A 329 -64.82 9.77 -13.63
CA GLU A 329 -65.71 8.98 -12.77
C GLU A 329 -66.54 9.84 -11.82
N ARG A 330 -65.99 10.97 -11.35
CA ARG A 330 -66.73 11.92 -10.50
C ARG A 330 -67.77 12.69 -11.31
N THR A 331 -67.41 13.20 -12.48
CA THR A 331 -68.36 13.91 -13.35
C THR A 331 -69.47 12.97 -13.81
N ASN A 332 -69.13 11.74 -14.18
CA ASN A 332 -70.09 10.71 -14.58
C ASN A 332 -71.07 10.39 -13.44
N ARG A 333 -70.59 10.15 -12.22
CA ARG A 333 -71.46 9.95 -11.04
C ARG A 333 -72.39 11.14 -10.78
N THR A 334 -71.87 12.35 -10.89
CA THR A 334 -72.67 13.57 -10.69
C THR A 334 -73.76 13.72 -11.75
N LEU A 335 -73.44 13.44 -13.02
CA LEU A 335 -74.41 13.45 -14.11
C LEU A 335 -75.47 12.36 -13.94
N SER A 336 -75.08 11.14 -13.57
CA SER A 336 -76.03 10.06 -13.26
C SER A 336 -76.99 10.45 -12.13
N GLN A 337 -76.49 11.03 -11.04
CA GLN A 337 -77.34 11.52 -9.95
C GLN A 337 -78.29 12.64 -10.38
N ARG A 338 -77.85 13.54 -11.27
CA ARG A 338 -78.72 14.60 -11.83
C ARG A 338 -79.80 14.06 -12.74
N ILE A 339 -79.47 13.05 -13.56
CA ILE A 339 -80.45 12.36 -14.41
C ILE A 339 -81.50 11.67 -13.52
N GLU A 340 -81.06 10.94 -12.50
CA GLU A 340 -81.94 10.27 -11.52
C GLU A 340 -82.86 11.27 -10.81
N GLN A 341 -82.31 12.39 -10.29
CA GLN A 341 -83.10 13.45 -9.67
C GLN A 341 -84.09 14.13 -10.62
N ALA A 342 -83.74 14.28 -11.90
CA ALA A 342 -84.62 14.88 -12.90
C ALA A 342 -85.74 13.91 -13.34
N GLU A 343 -85.47 12.60 -13.33
CA GLU A 343 -86.45 11.54 -13.60
C GLU A 343 -87.40 11.31 -12.42
N GLU A 344 -86.91 11.47 -11.18
CA GLU A 344 -87.68 11.32 -9.93
C GLU A 344 -88.52 12.55 -9.56
N SER A 345 -88.42 13.66 -10.30
CA SER A 345 -89.18 14.90 -10.04
C SER A 345 -90.40 14.98 -10.97
N PRO A 346 -91.59 14.47 -10.58
CA PRO A 346 -92.76 14.31 -11.46
C PRO A 346 -93.55 15.61 -11.69
N LEU A 347 -92.90 16.78 -11.68
CA LEU A 347 -93.58 18.06 -11.79
C LEU A 347 -93.29 18.73 -13.13
N ILE A 348 -94.38 19.03 -13.84
CA ILE A 348 -94.49 19.77 -15.11
C ILE A 348 -94.37 18.89 -16.36
N SER A 349 -95.13 17.81 -16.41
CA SER A 349 -95.81 17.39 -17.64
C SER A 349 -97.31 17.50 -17.39
N THR A 350 -97.87 18.68 -17.59
CA THR A 350 -99.28 18.93 -17.99
C THR A 350 -99.50 20.44 -18.15
N ARG A 351 -99.21 20.95 -19.35
CA ARG A 351 -100.19 21.65 -20.18
C ARG A 351 -99.70 21.83 -21.60
#